data_AF-A0A353DXQ1-F1
#
_entry.id   AF-A0A353DXQ1-F1
#
_cell.length_a   1.000
_cell.length_b   1.000
_cell.length_c   1.000
_cell.angle_alpha   90.00
_cell.angle_beta   90.00
_cell.angle_gamma   90.00
#
_symmetry.space_group_name_H-M   'P 1'
#
loop_
_entity.id
_entity.type
_entity.pdbx_description
1 polymer ?
#
loop_
_entity_poly.entity_id
_entity_poly.type
_entity_poly.pdbx_seq_one_letter_code
_entity_poly.pdbx_strand_id
1 'polypeptide(L)' 'MSEAPTQEASLLVHEIYLSIQGESTYAGLPCIFIRLTGCDLRCS' A
#
# COMPACT_ATOMS: atom_id res chain seq x y z
N MET A 1 14.89 34.10 3.92
CA MET A 1 13.84 33.14 3.50
C MET A 1 14.54 31.81 3.34
N SER A 2 14.42 30.91 4.31
CA SER A 2 15.07 29.58 4.29
C SER A 2 14.09 28.59 3.68
N GLU A 3 14.40 28.06 2.50
CA GLU A 3 13.65 26.95 1.91
C GLU A 3 13.81 25.72 2.81
N ALA A 4 12.69 25.22 3.34
CA ALA A 4 12.66 23.92 4.00
C ALA A 4 12.77 22.83 2.92
N PRO A 5 13.58 21.77 3.12
CA PRO A 5 13.69 20.69 2.14
C PRO A 5 12.33 20.03 1.94
N THR A 6 11.85 19.98 0.70
CA THR A 6 10.67 19.20 0.32
C THR A 6 11.04 17.72 0.48
N GLN A 7 10.58 17.11 1.56
CA GLN A 7 10.83 15.70 1.83
C GLN A 7 9.92 14.87 0.92
N GLU A 8 10.49 14.27 -0.12
CA GLU A 8 9.72 13.37 -1.00
C GLU A 8 9.30 12.13 -0.19
N ALA A 9 8.00 11.99 0.03
CA ALA A 9 7.43 10.83 0.68
C ALA A 9 7.50 9.63 -0.28
N SER A 10 8.36 8.67 0.02
CA SER A 10 8.47 7.40 -0.71
C SER A 10 7.82 6.26 0.07
N LEU A 11 7.09 5.40 -0.63
CA LEU A 11 6.48 4.19 -0.06
C LEU A 11 7.34 2.97 -0.40
N LEU A 12 7.56 2.12 0.59
CA LEU A 12 8.27 0.85 0.40
C LEU A 12 7.28 -0.25 0.02
N VAL A 13 7.38 -0.75 -1.21
CA VAL A 13 6.48 -1.78 -1.75
C VAL A 13 7.11 -3.16 -1.61
N HIS A 14 6.34 -4.13 -1.09
CA HIS A 14 6.74 -5.53 -0.98
C HIS A 14 6.45 -6.32 -2.27
N GLU A 15 5.22 -6.21 -2.77
CA GLU A 15 4.77 -6.91 -3.99
C GLU A 15 3.63 -6.15 -4.68
N ILE A 16 3.51 -6.32 -6.00
CA ILE A 16 2.42 -5.80 -6.82
C ILE A 16 1.92 -6.93 -7.73
N TYR A 17 0.61 -7.15 -7.75
CA TYR A 17 0.00 -8.15 -8.64
C TYR A 17 -1.45 -7.81 -8.99
N LEU A 18 -1.92 -8.36 -10.11
CA LEU A 18 -3.31 -8.27 -10.54
C LEU A 18 -4.09 -9.46 -9.97
N SER A 19 -5.26 -9.20 -9.39
CA SER A 19 -6.12 -10.25 -8.84
C SER A 19 -7.60 -9.81 -8.87
N ILE A 20 -8.46 -10.60 -8.23
CA ILE A 20 -9.85 -10.27 -7.92
C ILE A 20 -9.93 -9.97 -6.42
N GLN A 21 -10.67 -8.92 -6.02
CA GLN A 21 -10.87 -8.60 -4.61
C GLN A 21 -11.70 -9.71 -3.93
N GLY A 22 -11.21 -10.24 -2.81
CA GLY A 22 -11.85 -11.36 -2.11
C GLY A 22 -12.87 -10.96 -1.04
N GLU A 23 -12.86 -9.71 -0.59
CA GLU A 23 -13.58 -9.29 0.61
C GLU A 23 -14.29 -7.94 0.43
N SER A 24 -15.23 -7.66 1.34
CA SER A 24 -15.96 -6.39 1.46
C SER A 24 -16.82 -6.06 0.22
N THR A 25 -17.15 -4.78 0.04
CA THR A 25 -18.11 -4.27 -0.95
C THR A 25 -17.73 -4.57 -2.39
N TYR A 26 -16.43 -4.70 -2.69
CA TYR A 26 -15.92 -4.93 -4.05
C TYR A 26 -15.50 -6.38 -4.29
N ALA A 27 -15.91 -7.31 -3.43
CA ALA A 27 -15.63 -8.72 -3.62
C ALA A 27 -16.11 -9.20 -5.01
N GLY A 28 -15.23 -9.88 -5.75
CA GLY A 28 -15.49 -10.38 -7.11
C GLY A 28 -15.07 -9.45 -8.25
N LEU A 29 -14.61 -8.22 -7.97
CA LEU A 29 -14.15 -7.28 -9.00
C LEU A 29 -12.62 -7.35 -9.21
N PRO A 30 -12.13 -7.17 -10.46
CA PRO A 30 -10.70 -7.07 -10.73
C PRO A 30 -10.04 -5.88 -10.04
N CYS A 31 -8.87 -6.08 -9.44
CA CYS A 31 -8.11 -5.04 -8.77
C CYS A 31 -6.60 -5.31 -8.83
N ILE A 32 -5.81 -4.24 -8.64
CA ILE A 32 -4.35 -4.33 -8.48
C ILE A 32 -4.06 -4.26 -6.99
N PHE A 33 -3.42 -5.29 -6.44
CA PHE A 33 -2.93 -5.29 -5.08
C PHE A 33 -1.51 -4.72 -5.03
N ILE A 34 -1.31 -3.74 -4.16
CA ILE A 34 0.00 -3.17 -3.83
C ILE A 34 0.20 -3.42 -2.34
N ARG A 35 1.01 -4.43 -1.98
CA ARG A 35 1.35 -4.70 -0.59
C ARG A 35 2.54 -3.86 -0.19
N LEU A 36 2.40 -3.05 0.85
CA LEU A 36 3.50 -2.26 1.40
C LEU A 36 4.33 -3.08 2.40
N THR A 37 5.57 -2.67 2.59
CA THR A 37 6.47 -3.27 3.58
C THR A 37 6.24 -2.61 4.94
N GLY A 38 6.11 -3.44 5.98
CA GLY A 38 6.01 -2.98 7.37
C GLY A 38 4.58 -2.96 7.92
N CYS A 39 4.48 -3.25 9.22
CA CYS A 39 3.29 -3.09 10.03
C CYS A 39 3.77 -2.86 11.47
N ASP A 40 3.21 -1.89 12.17
CA ASP A 40 3.49 -1.61 13.59
C ASP A 40 2.76 -2.59 14.51
N LEU A 41 1.62 -3.14 14.04
CA LEU A 41 0.90 -4.18 14.74
C LEU A 41 1.66 -5.52 14.69
N ARG A 42 1.61 -6.26 15.79
CA ARG A 42 2.24 -7.57 15.98
C ARG A 42 1.15 -8.62 16.28
N CYS A 43 0.21 -8.78 15.34
CA CYS A 43 -0.89 -9.72 15.50
C CYS A 43 -0.37 -11.16 15.65
N SER A 44 -0.95 -11.93 16.59
CA SER A 44 -0.66 -13.35 16.86
C SER A 44 -1.61 -14.29 16.14
#